data_AF-A0A315S9X9-F1
#
_entry.id   AF-A0A315S9X9-F1
#
_cell.length_a   1.000
_cell.length_b   1.000
_cell.length_c   1.000
_cell.angle_alpha   90.00
_cell.angle_beta   90.00
_cell.angle_gamma   90.00
#
_symmetry.space_group_name_H-M   'P 1'
#
loop_
_entity.id
_entity.type
_entity.pdbx_description
1 polymer ?
#
loop_
_entity_poly.entity_id
_entity_poly.type
_entity_poly.pdbx_seq_one_letter_code
_entity_poly.pdbx_strand_id
1 'polypeptide(L)' 'IISEEMVEVELDLPYSEASWVEKIHNTAKVYEEKYQKNNIYIKALLPRTTAAKLKKYRREV' A
#
# COMPACT_ATOMS: atom_id res chain seq x y z
N ILE A 1 -5.68 -7.12 23.63
CA ILE A 1 -5.02 -7.61 22.39
C ILE A 1 -5.57 -6.75 21.27
N ILE A 2 -4.79 -5.79 20.77
CA ILE A 2 -5.22 -4.94 19.64
C ILE A 2 -5.17 -5.86 18.43
N SER A 3 -6.32 -6.39 18.03
CA SER A 3 -6.48 -7.04 16.72
C SER A 3 -6.09 -5.99 15.68
N GLU A 4 -5.02 -6.23 14.92
CA GLU A 4 -4.64 -5.33 13.84
C GLU A 4 -5.78 -5.29 12.83
N GLU A 5 -6.56 -4.21 12.85
CA GLU A 5 -7.57 -3.97 11.84
C GLU A 5 -6.86 -3.84 10.49
N MET A 6 -7.18 -4.75 9.59
CA MET A 6 -6.70 -4.72 8.22
C MET A 6 -7.67 -3.89 7.38
N VAL A 7 -7.16 -3.05 6.48
CA VAL A 7 -7.95 -2.20 5.60
C VAL A 7 -7.51 -2.37 4.16
N GLU A 8 -8.47 -2.47 3.25
CA GLU A 8 -8.19 -2.49 1.81
C GLU A 8 -7.87 -1.08 1.35
N VAL A 9 -6.77 -0.94 0.61
CA VAL A 9 -6.34 0.33 0.03
C VAL A 9 -5.87 0.13 -1.39
N GLU A 10 -5.99 1.22 -2.15
CA GLU A 10 -5.40 1.40 -3.47
C GLU A 10 -4.40 2.54 -3.39
N LEU A 11 -3.16 2.27 -3.80
CA LEU A 11 -2.02 3.15 -3.64
C LEU A 11 -1.35 3.39 -4.98
N ASP A 12 -0.93 4.63 -5.22
CA ASP A 12 -0.09 5.02 -6.34
C ASP A 12 1.28 5.44 -5.77
N LEU A 13 2.21 4.49 -5.68
CA LEU A 13 3.53 4.69 -5.05
C LEU A 13 4.57 5.14 -6.08
N PRO A 14 5.18 6.33 -5.94
CA PRO A 14 6.29 6.73 -6.79
C PRO A 14 7.48 5.76 -6.64
N TYR A 15 8.28 5.59 -7.69
CA TYR A 15 9.49 4.75 -7.62
C TYR A 15 10.50 5.21 -6.55
N SER A 16 10.49 6.48 -6.17
CA SER A 16 11.29 7.00 -5.06
C SER A 16 10.93 6.40 -3.70
N GLU A 17 9.76 5.76 -3.59
CA GLU A 17 9.24 5.14 -2.37
C GLU A 17 9.30 3.61 -2.43
N ALA A 18 10.23 3.04 -3.21
CA ALA A 18 10.39 1.59 -3.38
C ALA A 18 10.56 0.81 -2.06
N SER A 19 11.07 1.46 -1.00
CA SER A 19 11.16 0.87 0.34
C SER A 19 9.79 0.52 0.95
N TRP A 20 8.72 1.24 0.56
CA TRP A 20 7.36 0.89 0.95
C TRP A 20 6.84 -0.35 0.25
N VAL A 21 7.28 -0.60 -1.00
CA VAL A 21 6.86 -1.77 -1.77
C VAL A 21 7.28 -3.05 -1.05
N GLU A 22 8.56 -3.18 -0.70
CA GLU A 22 9.07 -4.32 0.08
C GLU A 22 8.29 -4.51 1.39
N LYS A 23 8.02 -3.41 2.09
CA LYS A 23 7.27 -3.47 3.35
C LYS A 23 5.82 -3.94 3.16
N ILE A 24 5.16 -3.51 2.09
CA ILE A 24 3.81 -3.96 1.75
C ILE A 24 3.83 -5.45 1.44
N HIS A 25 4.77 -5.93 0.62
CA HIS A 25 4.92 -7.37 0.31
C HIS A 25 5.13 -8.24 1.56
N ASN A 26 5.82 -7.72 2.58
CA ASN A 26 6.06 -8.45 3.84
C ASN A 26 4.92 -8.39 4.86
N THR A 27 4.07 -7.35 4.82
CA THR A 27 3.08 -7.07 5.88
C THR A 27 1.63 -7.04 5.42
N ALA A 28 1.39 -7.17 4.11
CA ALA A 28 0.08 -7.05 3.50
C ALA A 28 -0.23 -8.24 2.58
N LYS A 29 -1.50 -8.40 2.25
CA LYS A 29 -1.92 -9.23 1.13
C LYS A 29 -2.11 -8.34 -0.09
N VAL A 30 -1.21 -8.48 -1.07
CA VAL A 30 -1.31 -7.76 -2.34
C VAL A 30 -2.27 -8.50 -3.28
N TYR A 31 -3.31 -7.81 -3.75
CA TYR A 31 -4.27 -8.32 -4.72
C TYR A 31 -3.88 -7.98 -6.15
N GLU A 32 -3.31 -6.79 -6.35
CA GLU A 32 -2.92 -6.30 -7.66
C GLU A 32 -1.71 -5.38 -7.53
N GLU A 33 -0.76 -5.53 -8.44
CA GLU A 33 0.39 -4.66 -8.60
C GLU A 33 0.58 -4.37 -10.09
N LYS A 34 0.66 -3.08 -10.45
CA LYS A 34 0.83 -2.63 -11.83
C LYS A 34 1.90 -1.56 -11.90
N TYR A 35 2.93 -1.81 -12.71
CA TYR A 35 3.97 -0.86 -13.00
C TYR A 35 3.49 0.14 -14.06
N GLN A 36 3.44 1.41 -13.70
CA GLN A 36 3.08 2.50 -14.59
C GLN A 36 4.33 3.35 -14.87
N LYS A 37 4.17 4.37 -15.72
CA LYS A 37 5.30 5.19 -16.18
C LYS A 37 6.05 5.87 -15.03
N ASN A 38 5.35 6.35 -14.00
CA ASN A 38 5.95 7.17 -12.93
C ASN A 38 5.81 6.56 -11.52
N ASN A 39 5.02 5.51 -11.38
CA ASN A 39 4.59 4.95 -10.10
C ASN A 39 4.24 3.46 -10.25
N ILE A 40 4.07 2.81 -9.12
CA ILE A 40 3.57 1.45 -8.97
C ILE A 40 2.19 1.57 -8.33
N TYR A 41 1.17 1.13 -9.06
CA TYR A 41 -0.16 0.97 -8.50
C TYR A 41 -0.21 -0.33 -7.69
N ILE A 42 -0.71 -0.26 -6.47
CA ILE A 42 -0.86 -1.41 -5.58
C ILE A 42 -2.26 -1.41 -4.96
N LYS A 43 -3.00 -2.50 -5.14
CA LYS A 43 -4.21 -2.81 -4.37
C LYS A 43 -3.88 -3.89 -3.36
N ALA A 44 -4.04 -3.59 -2.07
CA ALA A 44 -3.65 -4.50 -1.01
C ALA A 44 -4.52 -4.35 0.25
N LEU A 45 -4.60 -5.43 1.02
CA LEU A 45 -5.14 -5.47 2.37
C LEU A 45 -3.98 -5.37 3.37
N LEU A 46 -3.92 -4.28 4.12
CA LEU A 46 -2.79 -3.98 5.00
C LEU A 46 -3.20 -3.42 6.37
N PRO A 47 -2.34 -3.53 7.41
CA PRO A 47 -2.67 -3.06 8.74
C PRO A 47 -3.01 -1.57 8.73
N ARG A 48 -4.05 -1.16 9.48
CA ARG A 48 -4.53 0.22 9.57
C ARG A 48 -3.43 1.22 9.92
N THR A 49 -2.44 0.81 10.72
CA THR A 49 -1.27 1.63 11.09
C THR A 49 -0.35 1.90 9.89
N THR A 50 -0.15 0.90 9.03
CA THR A 50 0.58 1.03 7.76
C THR A 50 -0.22 1.86 6.76
N ALA A 51 -1.54 1.65 6.68
CA ALA A 51 -2.43 2.41 5.81
C ALA A 51 -2.42 3.91 6.15
N ALA A 52 -2.42 4.25 7.44
CA ALA A 52 -2.36 5.62 7.89
C ALA A 52 -1.08 6.33 7.44
N LYS A 53 0.07 5.63 7.40
CA LYS A 53 1.35 6.18 6.92
C LYS A 53 1.37 6.39 5.40
N LEU A 54 0.63 5.55 4.68
CA LEU A 54 0.54 5.57 3.22
C LEU A 54 -0.61 6.44 2.70
N LYS A 55 -1.35 7.11 3.58
CA LYS A 55 -2.53 7.92 3.23
C LYS A 55 -2.27 8.94 2.11
N LYS A 56 -1.08 9.53 2.05
CA LYS A 56 -0.69 10.51 1.01
C LYS A 56 -0.55 9.93 -0.41
N TYR A 57 -0.42 8.61 -0.53
CA TYR A 57 -0.33 7.90 -1.80
C TYR A 57 -1.63 7.18 -2.16
N ARG A 58 -2.65 7.30 -1.29
CA ARG A 58 -3.92 6.65 -1.52
C ARG A 58 -4.57 7.29 -2.73
N ARG A 59 -5.02 6.45 -3.66
CA ARG A 59 -5.83 6.90 -4.77
C ARG A 59 -7.19 7.34 -4.21
N GLU A 60 -7.50 8.62 -4.34
CA GLU A 60 -8.86 9.10 -4.09
C GLU A 60 -9.73 8.57 -5.23
N VAL A 61 -10.78 7.83 -4.85
CA VAL A 61 -11.79 7.31 -5.77
C VAL A 61 -12.96 8.26 -5.77
#